data_AF-A0A962L6N3-F1
#
_entry.id   AF-A0A962L6N3-F1
#
_cell.length_a   1.000
_cell.length_b   1.000
_cell.length_c   1.000
_cell.angle_alpha   90.00
_cell.angle_beta   90.00
_cell.angle_gamma   90.00
#
_symmetry.space_group_name_H-M   'P 1'
#
loop_
_entity.id
_entity.type
_entity.pdbx_description
1 polymer ?
#
loop_
_entity_poly.entity_id
_entity_poly.type
_entity_poly.pdbx_seq_one_letter_code
_entity_poly.pdbx_strand_id
1 'polypeptide(L)'
;MRCKDLAIAAARRECKICDVQFLDHTVQLVRLSMSRDRENRWRIWREYRFEYSEDGQERLSGQLSMLGQQVIRVALETFNPVIH
;
A
#
# COMPACT_ATOMS: atom_id res chain seq x y z
N MET A 1 12.54 3.78 -11.51
CA MET A 1 11.13 3.73 -11.08
C MET A 1 11.04 4.24 -9.66
N ARG A 2 10.14 5.18 -9.33
CA ARG A 2 10.08 5.80 -7.98
C ARG A 2 9.31 4.85 -7.04
N CYS A 3 9.73 4.66 -5.78
CA CYS A 3 9.02 3.74 -4.86
C CYS A 3 7.52 4.08 -4.68
N LYS A 4 7.16 5.36 -4.83
CA LYS A 4 5.77 5.81 -4.85
C LYS A 4 4.97 5.19 -6.01
N ASP A 5 5.57 5.04 -7.18
CA ASP A 5 4.90 4.45 -8.36
C ASP A 5 4.60 2.97 -8.13
N LEU A 6 5.53 2.25 -7.48
CA LEU A 6 5.33 0.87 -7.06
C LEU A 6 4.20 0.76 -6.03
N ALA A 7 4.14 1.67 -5.06
CA ALA A 7 3.05 1.73 -4.09
C ALA A 7 1.69 2.02 -4.74
N ILE A 8 1.62 2.96 -5.69
CA ILE A 8 0.39 3.24 -6.47
C ILE A 8 -0.04 2.00 -7.26
N ALA A 9 0.89 1.34 -7.93
CA ALA A 9 0.59 0.16 -8.73
C ALA A 9 0.05 -0.99 -7.86
N ALA A 10 0.61 -1.18 -6.66
CA ALA A 10 0.16 -2.19 -5.71
C ALA A 10 -1.20 -1.86 -5.08
N ALA A 11 -1.42 -0.62 -4.62
CA ALA A 11 -2.73 -0.19 -4.11
C ALA A 11 -3.84 -0.37 -5.16
N ARG A 12 -3.59 0.09 -6.41
CA ARG A 12 -4.53 -0.09 -7.52
C ARG A 12 -4.80 -1.57 -7.83
N ARG A 13 -3.78 -2.43 -7.75
CA ARG A 13 -3.93 -3.88 -7.96
C ARG A 13 -4.83 -4.48 -6.89
N GLU A 14 -4.62 -4.14 -5.63
CA GLU A 14 -5.42 -4.67 -4.52
C GLU A 14 -6.87 -4.23 -4.62
N CYS A 15 -7.13 -2.94 -4.87
CA CYS A 15 -8.48 -2.44 -5.10
C CYS A 15 -9.18 -3.18 -6.25
N LYS A 16 -8.46 -3.47 -7.33
CA LYS A 16 -9.00 -4.25 -8.45
C LYS A 16 -9.31 -5.71 -8.08
N ILE A 17 -8.52 -6.33 -7.21
CA ILE A 17 -8.76 -7.71 -6.74
C ILE A 17 -10.02 -7.77 -5.87
N CYS A 18 -10.22 -6.76 -5.02
CA CYS A 18 -11.37 -6.64 -4.13
C CYS A 18 -12.63 -6.04 -4.78
N ASP A 19 -12.57 -5.71 -6.08
CA ASP A 19 -13.64 -5.05 -6.84
C ASP A 19 -14.12 -3.73 -6.22
N VAL A 20 -13.17 -2.94 -5.69
CA VAL A 20 -13.43 -1.61 -5.11
C VAL A 20 -12.75 -0.50 -5.91
N GLN A 21 -13.27 0.72 -5.80
CA GLN A 21 -12.74 1.88 -6.50
C GLN A 21 -11.50 2.44 -5.78
N PHE A 22 -10.38 2.54 -6.49
CA PHE A 22 -9.19 3.25 -5.99
C PHE A 22 -9.35 4.76 -6.18
N LEU A 23 -9.42 5.51 -5.08
CA LEU A 23 -9.67 6.96 -5.08
C LEU A 23 -8.38 7.77 -5.20
N ASP A 24 -8.50 8.99 -5.73
CA ASP A 24 -7.42 9.97 -5.99
C ASP A 24 -6.23 9.46 -6.85
N HIS A 25 -6.24 8.18 -7.23
CA HIS A 25 -5.20 7.47 -7.97
C HIS A 25 -3.79 7.69 -7.40
N THR A 26 -3.68 7.81 -6.08
CA THR A 26 -2.43 8.18 -5.42
C THR A 26 -2.28 7.48 -4.07
N VAL A 27 -1.08 7.61 -3.51
CA VAL A 27 -0.76 7.16 -2.15
C VAL A 27 -0.04 8.27 -1.41
N GLN A 28 -0.23 8.34 -0.11
CA GLN A 28 0.39 9.30 0.80
C GLN A 28 1.36 8.58 1.72
N LEU A 29 2.60 9.06 1.81
CA LEU A 29 3.58 8.49 2.74
C LEU A 29 3.22 8.93 4.16
N VAL A 30 2.95 7.98 5.05
CA VAL A 30 2.57 8.26 6.45
C VAL A 30 3.68 7.91 7.44
N ARG A 31 4.61 7.01 7.07
CA ARG A 31 5.79 6.69 7.88
C ARG A 31 7.00 6.40 7.03
N LEU A 32 8.16 6.88 7.49
CA LEU A 32 9.47 6.55 6.95
C LEU A 32 10.36 6.05 8.09
N SER A 33 10.97 4.88 7.92
CA SER A 33 11.87 4.29 8.92
C SER A 33 12.92 3.39 8.25
N MET A 34 13.65 2.61 9.03
CA MET A 34 14.63 1.63 8.55
C MET A 34 14.42 0.30 9.25
N SER A 35 14.54 -0.79 8.49
CA SER A 35 14.52 -2.15 9.02
C SER A 35 15.50 -3.01 8.22
N ARG A 36 15.88 -4.16 8.76
CA ARG A 36 16.78 -5.10 8.06
C ARG A 36 15.96 -6.07 7.20
N ASP A 37 16.44 -6.33 6.00
CA ASP A 37 15.90 -7.40 5.14
C ASP A 37 16.32 -8.80 5.62
N ARG A 38 15.86 -9.85 4.94
CA ARG A 38 16.20 -11.25 5.26
C ARG A 38 17.70 -11.56 5.14
N GLU A 39 18.45 -10.73 4.43
CA GLU A 39 19.91 -10.82 4.29
C GLU A 39 20.64 -9.89 5.28
N ASN A 40 19.94 -9.40 6.31
CA ASN A 40 20.47 -8.55 7.37
C ASN A 40 20.99 -7.18 6.88
N ARG A 41 20.55 -6.71 5.70
CA ARG A 41 20.91 -5.39 5.17
C ARG A 41 19.86 -4.35 5.53
N TRP A 42 20.31 -3.17 5.89
CA TRP A 42 19.42 -2.03 6.12
C TRP A 42 18.68 -1.62 4.85
N ARG A 43 17.36 -1.54 4.95
CA ARG A 43 16.47 -1.06 3.90
C ARG A 43 15.52 -0.02 4.49
N ILE A 44 15.05 0.88 3.64
CA ILE A 44 14.08 1.90 4.03
C ILE A 44 12.71 1.23 4.16
N TRP A 45 12.10 1.34 5.34
CA TRP A 45 10.71 0.98 5.57
C TRP A 45 9.80 2.17 5.25
N ARG A 46 8.72 1.93 4.50
CA ARG A 46 7.73 2.96 4.14
C ARG A 46 6.34 2.43 4.42
N GLU A 47 5.53 3.25 5.09
CA GLU A 47 4.09 3.04 5.16
C GLU A 47 3.40 4.12 4.35
N TYR A 48 2.47 3.68 3.52
CA TYR A 48 1.61 4.51 2.73
C TYR A 48 0.16 4.31 3.15
N ARG A 49 -0.62 5.38 3.08
CA ARG A 49 -2.08 5.34 3.13
C ARG A 49 -2.65 5.73 1.77
N PHE A 50 -3.79 5.16 1.44
CA PHE A 50 -4.58 5.54 0.28
C PHE A 50 -6.06 5.40 0.59
N GLU A 51 -6.91 5.84 -0.32
CA GLU A 51 -8.35 5.80 -0.13
C GLU A 51 -9.01 4.97 -1.22
N TYR A 52 -10.09 4.31 -0.85
CA TYR A 52 -10.91 3.50 -1.75
C TYR A 52 -12.39 3.65 -1.40
N SER A 53 -13.27 3.13 -2.25
CA SER A 53 -14.71 3.08 -1.99
C SER A 53 -15.31 1.79 -2.54
N GLU A 54 -16.23 1.19 -1.80
CA GLU A 54 -16.99 0.00 -2.24
C GLU A 54 -18.16 0.38 -3.14
N ASP A 55 -18.80 1.52 -2.89
CA ASP A 55 -20.02 1.98 -3.55
C ASP A 55 -19.86 3.31 -4.33
N GLY A 56 -18.66 3.89 -4.28
CA GLY A 56 -18.35 5.19 -4.87
C GLY A 56 -18.77 6.39 -4.01
N GLN A 57 -19.30 6.18 -2.80
CA GLN A 57 -19.70 7.23 -1.87
C GLN A 57 -18.85 7.23 -0.61
N GLU A 58 -18.75 6.08 0.07
CA GLU A 58 -18.00 5.99 1.32
C GLU A 58 -16.50 5.90 1.04
N ARG A 59 -15.72 6.82 1.61
CA ARG A 59 -14.26 6.80 1.51
C ARG A 59 -13.69 6.00 2.68
N LEU A 60 -13.06 4.88 2.35
CA LEU A 60 -12.41 3.97 3.28
C LEU A 60 -10.88 4.06 3.13
N SER A 61 -10.16 3.66 4.18
CA SER A 61 -8.70 3.75 4.22
C SER A 61 -8.00 2.44 3.88
N GLY A 62 -7.11 2.48 2.89
CA GLY A 62 -6.15 1.43 2.59
C GLY A 62 -4.76 1.73 3.16
N GLN A 63 -4.01 0.68 3.48
CA GLN A 63 -2.64 0.76 3.99
C GLN A 63 -1.70 -0.11 3.15
N LEU A 64 -0.47 0.38 2.95
CA LEU A 64 0.55 -0.35 2.20
C LEU A 64 1.91 -0.19 2.90
N SER A 65 2.61 -1.30 3.11
CA SER A 65 3.95 -1.32 3.69
C SER A 65 4.98 -1.80 2.68
N MET A 66 6.13 -1.13 2.62
CA MET A 66 7.26 -1.51 1.78
C MET A 66 8.57 -1.56 2.55
N LEU A 67 9.45 -2.49 2.17
CA LEU A 67 10.85 -2.53 2.57
C LEU A 67 11.74 -2.40 1.33
N GLY A 68 12.48 -1.31 1.22
CA GLY A 68 13.20 -0.97 0.00
C GLY A 68 12.24 -0.70 -1.16
N GLN A 69 12.24 -1.57 -2.16
CA GLN A 69 11.32 -1.55 -3.32
C GLN A 69 10.32 -2.71 -3.28
N GLN A 70 10.35 -3.54 -2.24
CA GLN A 70 9.46 -4.68 -2.09
C GLN A 70 8.21 -4.26 -1.32
N VAL A 71 7.04 -4.61 -1.84
CA VAL A 71 5.77 -4.54 -1.10
C VAL A 71 5.73 -5.70 -0.12
N ILE A 72 5.45 -5.41 1.15
CA ILE A 72 5.39 -6.40 2.23
C ILE A 72 3.93 -6.71 2.58
N ARG A 73 3.06 -5.70 2.53
CA ARG A 73 1.65 -5.82 2.89
C ARG A 73 0.84 -4.78 2.13
N VAL A 74 -0.35 -5.18 1.70
CA VAL A 74 -1.44 -4.26 1.35
C VAL A 74 -2.67 -4.70 2.15
N ALA A 75 -3.39 -3.73 2.70
CA ALA A 75 -4.58 -3.97 3.49
C ALA A 75 -5.64 -2.93 3.14
N LEU A 76 -6.88 -3.38 3.05
CA LEU A 76 -8.07 -2.53 2.99
C LEU A 76 -8.78 -2.68 4.34
N GLU A 77 -9.39 -1.62 4.85
CA GLU A 77 -10.05 -1.62 6.16
C GLU A 77 -11.15 -2.68 6.28
N THR A 78 -11.87 -2.93 5.19
CA THR A 78 -13.02 -3.85 5.12
C THR A 78 -12.65 -5.25 4.62
N PHE A 79 -11.40 -5.51 4.25
CA PHE A 79 -10.94 -6.80 3.71
C PHE A 79 -9.80 -7.39 4.54
N ASN A 80 -9.71 -8.71 4.56
CA ASN A 80 -8.60 -9.38 5.23
C ASN A 80 -7.25 -8.97 4.58
N PRO A 81 -6.23 -8.63 5.39
CA PRO A 81 -4.97 -8.14 4.85
C PRO A 81 -4.20 -9.24 4.10
N VAL A 82 -3.65 -8.89 2.93
CA VAL A 82 -2.80 -9.78 2.12
C VAL A 82 -1.32 -9.49 2.40
N ILE A 83 -0.56 -10.54 2.69
CA ILE A 83 0.90 -10.48 2.89
C ILE A 83 1.57 -10.93 1.58
N HIS A 84 2.51 -10.14 1.08
CA HIS A 84 3.21 -10.39 -0.19
C HIS A 84 4.62 -10.98 0.01
#